data_AF-A0A8J7KNB6-F1
#
_entry.id   AF-A0A8J7KNB6-F1
#
_cell.length_a   1.000
_cell.length_b   1.000
_cell.length_c   1.000
_cell.angle_alpha   90.00
_cell.angle_beta   90.00
_cell.angle_gamma   90.00
#
_symmetry.space_group_name_H-M   'P 1'
#
loop_
_entity.id
_entity.type
_entity.pdbx_description
1 polymer ?
#
loop_
_entity_poly.entity_id
_entity_poly.type
_entity_poly.pdbx_seq_one_letter_code
_entity_poly.pdbx_strand_id
1 'polypeptide(L)'
;MKVTLSAKDAGLEREIEDLLLLNRIDITEGIHEDAGSVDGMSIAEYAAMNDLGTRHIPARPWLRSYWDTQSERVMKAFERLSKTYDLPTALEKLALWVEADHRNYVKRTHWPRNTLETIERKGSDQPLIDEGFLINAILCRIKGG
;
A
#
# COMPACT_ATOMS: atom_id res chain seq x y z
N MET A 1 -12.95 47.34 -35.20
CA MET A 1 -12.01 46.23 -35.43
C MET A 1 -12.02 45.34 -34.18
N LYS A 2 -12.53 44.11 -34.26
CA LYS A 2 -12.56 43.18 -33.13
C LYS A 2 -11.27 42.36 -33.19
N VAL A 3 -10.35 42.60 -32.26
CA VAL A 3 -9.14 41.76 -32.13
C VAL A 3 -9.50 40.62 -31.20
N THR A 4 -9.50 39.40 -31.71
CA THR A 4 -9.71 38.19 -30.91
C THR A 4 -8.33 37.65 -30.54
N LEU A 5 -7.97 37.73 -29.26
CA LEU A 5 -6.78 37.08 -28.74
C LEU A 5 -7.12 35.61 -28.46
N SER A 6 -6.42 34.70 -29.12
CA SER A 6 -6.47 33.26 -28.84
C SER A 6 -5.18 32.89 -28.12
N ALA A 7 -5.28 32.48 -26.86
CA ALA A 7 -4.18 31.90 -26.13
C ALA A 7 -4.15 30.39 -26.44
N LYS A 8 -2.99 29.87 -26.83
CA LYS A 8 -2.81 28.43 -27.03
C LYS A 8 -2.57 27.80 -25.67
N ASP A 9 -3.48 26.92 -25.24
CA ASP A 9 -3.22 26.10 -24.06
C ASP A 9 -2.05 25.14 -24.34
N ALA A 10 -1.01 25.23 -23.50
CA ALA A 10 0.16 24.37 -23.55
C ALA A 10 0.01 23.13 -22.66
N GLY A 11 -1.20 22.89 -22.13
CA GLY A 11 -1.52 21.80 -21.20
C GLY A 11 -1.77 22.27 -19.76
N LEU A 12 -1.92 23.57 -19.53
CA LEU A 12 -2.22 24.11 -18.20
C LEU A 12 -3.62 23.70 -17.74
N GLU A 13 -4.60 23.63 -18.63
CA GLU A 13 -5.96 23.19 -18.26
C GLU A 13 -5.94 21.74 -17.76
N ARG A 14 -5.22 20.87 -18.48
CA ARG A 14 -5.01 19.48 -18.06
C ARG A 14 -4.29 19.37 -16.71
N GLU A 15 -3.25 20.16 -16.50
CA GLU A 15 -2.52 20.16 -15.22
C GLU A 15 -3.43 20.61 -14.07
N ILE A 16 -4.28 21.62 -14.30
CA ILE A 16 -5.27 22.07 -13.31
C ILE A 16 -6.30 20.96 -13.05
N GLU A 17 -6.80 20.27 -14.07
CA GLU A 17 -7.70 19.12 -13.90
C GLU A 17 -7.06 17.99 -13.09
N ASP A 18 -5.81 17.64 -13.41
CA ASP A 18 -5.05 16.61 -12.69
C ASP A 18 -4.81 17.03 -11.23
N LEU A 19 -4.47 18.29 -10.95
CA LEU A 19 -4.35 18.81 -9.58
C LEU A 19 -5.67 18.80 -8.81
N LEU A 20 -6.78 19.17 -9.46
CA LEU A 20 -8.12 19.10 -8.87
C LEU A 20 -8.52 17.66 -8.56
N LEU A 21 -8.12 16.71 -9.42
CA LEU A 21 -8.34 15.29 -9.21
C LEU A 21 -7.50 14.77 -8.03
N LEU A 22 -6.20 15.10 -7.97
CA LEU A 22 -5.32 14.73 -6.86
C LEU A 22 -5.84 15.23 -5.50
N ASN A 23 -6.47 16.40 -5.47
CA ASN A 23 -7.05 16.94 -4.23
C ASN A 23 -8.33 16.21 -3.78
N ARG A 24 -8.87 15.31 -4.61
CA ARG A 24 -10.10 14.56 -4.35
C ARG A 24 -9.89 13.05 -4.25
N ILE A 25 -8.72 12.55 -4.64
CA ILE A 25 -8.39 11.13 -4.64
C ILE A 25 -7.35 10.83 -3.56
N ASP A 26 -7.69 9.90 -2.67
CA ASP A 26 -6.78 9.33 -1.70
C ASP A 26 -6.53 7.85 -2.03
N ILE A 27 -5.27 7.42 -2.02
CA ILE A 27 -4.93 5.98 -1.99
C ILE A 27 -4.66 5.59 -0.54
N THR A 28 -5.48 4.69 -0.01
CA THR A 28 -5.28 4.10 1.32
C THR A 28 -4.64 2.73 1.18
N GLU A 29 -3.57 2.46 1.91
CA GLU A 29 -2.94 1.14 1.98
C GLU A 29 -3.06 0.57 3.39
N GLY A 30 -3.35 -0.73 3.49
CA GLY A 30 -3.30 -1.45 4.76
C GLY A 30 -4.12 -2.73 4.71
N ILE A 31 -4.62 -3.11 5.88
CA ILE A 31 -5.65 -4.15 6.02
C ILE A 31 -6.94 -3.46 6.41
N HIS A 32 -7.94 -3.56 5.54
CA HIS A 32 -9.24 -2.93 5.74
C HIS A 32 -10.15 -3.81 6.60
N GLU A 33 -11.13 -3.17 7.26
CA GLU A 33 -12.04 -3.79 8.24
C GLU A 33 -12.84 -4.99 7.69
N ASP A 34 -13.07 -5.01 6.39
CA ASP A 34 -13.78 -6.04 5.63
C ASP A 34 -12.86 -7.18 5.13
N ALA A 35 -11.59 -7.20 5.53
CA ALA A 35 -10.66 -8.30 5.24
C ALA A 35 -11.10 -9.64 5.87
N GLY A 36 -12.05 -9.62 6.80
CA GLY A 36 -12.60 -10.80 7.46
C GLY A 36 -11.83 -11.20 8.71
N SER A 37 -11.96 -12.47 9.09
CA SER A 37 -11.45 -13.02 10.35
C SER A 37 -10.88 -14.43 10.18
N VAL A 38 -9.91 -14.77 11.01
CA VAL A 38 -9.29 -16.10 11.12
C VAL A 38 -9.38 -16.52 12.58
N ASP A 39 -9.86 -17.74 12.84
CA ASP A 39 -10.01 -18.29 14.19
C ASP A 39 -10.74 -17.37 15.19
N GLY A 40 -11.72 -16.60 14.69
CA GLY A 40 -12.52 -15.66 15.49
C GLY A 40 -11.85 -14.31 15.79
N MET A 41 -10.65 -14.05 15.27
CA MET A 41 -9.95 -12.76 15.35
C MET A 41 -9.99 -12.05 13.99
N SER A 42 -10.25 -10.74 13.96
CA SER A 42 -10.19 -10.01 12.69
C SER A 42 -8.75 -9.96 12.15
N ILE A 43 -8.59 -10.03 10.83
CA ILE A 43 -7.26 -9.95 10.22
C ILE A 43 -6.61 -8.59 10.51
N ALA A 44 -7.42 -7.53 10.61
CA ALA A 44 -6.96 -6.19 10.99
C ALA A 44 -6.37 -6.17 12.41
N GLU A 45 -7.05 -6.77 13.41
CA GLU A 45 -6.52 -6.88 14.77
C GLU A 45 -5.24 -7.73 14.81
N TYR A 46 -5.26 -8.89 14.14
CA TYR A 46 -4.09 -9.77 14.03
C TYR A 46 -2.87 -9.02 13.47
N ALA A 47 -3.08 -8.20 12.44
CA ALA A 47 -2.01 -7.44 11.82
C ALA A 47 -1.52 -6.27 12.67
N ALA A 48 -2.41 -5.60 13.39
CA ALA A 48 -2.05 -4.55 14.34
C ALA A 48 -1.21 -5.10 15.51
N MET A 49 -1.59 -6.27 16.06
CA MET A 49 -0.82 -6.96 17.10
C MET A 49 0.58 -7.33 16.63
N ASN A 50 0.72 -7.71 15.36
CA ASN A 50 2.01 -8.02 14.77
C ASN A 50 2.82 -6.76 14.45
N ASP A 51 2.19 -5.71 13.93
CA ASP A 51 2.87 -4.44 13.57
C ASP A 51 3.47 -3.76 14.81
N LEU A 52 2.63 -3.58 15.83
CA LEU A 52 2.96 -2.85 17.05
C LEU A 52 3.63 -3.72 18.12
N GLY A 53 3.45 -5.03 18.02
CA GLY A 53 3.82 -5.97 19.07
C GLY A 53 2.85 -5.95 20.26
N THR A 54 3.02 -6.89 21.16
CA THR A 54 2.27 -7.01 22.40
C THR A 54 3.22 -7.36 23.55
N ARG A 55 2.68 -7.62 24.75
CA ARG A 55 3.48 -8.13 25.88
C ARG A 55 4.24 -9.43 25.54
N HIS A 56 3.70 -10.26 24.64
CA HIS A 56 4.21 -11.60 24.35
C HIS A 56 4.69 -11.79 22.91
N ILE A 57 4.33 -10.87 22.01
CA ILE A 57 4.68 -10.94 20.58
C ILE A 57 5.58 -9.74 20.28
N PRO A 58 6.79 -9.94 19.73
CA PRO A 58 7.65 -8.82 19.34
C PRO A 58 7.01 -8.02 18.21
N ALA A 59 7.29 -6.71 18.17
CA ALA A 59 6.84 -5.84 17.09
C ALA A 59 7.50 -6.22 15.75
N ARG A 60 6.71 -6.21 14.68
CA ARG A 60 7.10 -6.50 13.30
C ARG A 60 6.49 -5.41 12.43
N PRO A 61 7.08 -4.20 12.41
CA PRO A 61 6.43 -2.98 11.91
C PRO A 61 6.31 -2.95 10.38
N TRP A 62 5.57 -3.92 9.82
CA TRP A 62 5.48 -4.23 8.41
C TRP A 62 4.95 -3.06 7.60
N LEU A 63 3.98 -2.30 8.14
CA LEU A 63 3.39 -1.16 7.44
C LEU A 63 4.31 0.05 7.50
N ARG A 64 4.75 0.43 8.70
CA ARG A 64 5.57 1.64 8.89
C ARG A 64 6.94 1.50 8.22
N SER A 65 7.60 0.35 8.39
CA SER A 65 8.93 0.14 7.82
C SER A 65 8.91 0.04 6.30
N TYR A 66 7.79 -0.41 5.70
CA TYR A 66 7.61 -0.34 4.25
C TYR A 66 7.68 1.10 3.77
N TRP A 67 6.84 2.00 4.29
CA TRP A 67 6.83 3.40 3.86
C TRP A 67 8.12 4.14 4.20
N ASP A 68 8.70 3.89 5.38
CA ASP A 68 9.98 4.50 5.77
C ASP A 68 11.12 4.15 4.79
N THR A 69 11.06 2.98 4.12
CA THR A 69 12.15 2.48 3.25
C THR A 69 11.83 2.48 1.77
N GLN A 70 10.55 2.48 1.38
CA GLN A 70 10.11 2.30 -0.01
C GLN A 70 9.52 3.57 -0.64
N SER A 71 9.22 4.62 0.14
CA SER A 71 8.56 5.85 -0.35
C SER A 71 9.22 6.42 -1.61
N GLU A 72 10.56 6.54 -1.65
CA GLU A 72 11.25 7.07 -2.83
C GLU A 72 11.04 6.18 -4.08
N ARG A 73 10.98 4.86 -3.89
CA ARG A 73 10.74 3.91 -4.98
C ARG A 73 9.29 3.99 -5.46
N VAL A 74 8.32 4.17 -4.55
CA VAL A 74 6.92 4.41 -4.90
C VAL A 74 6.78 5.70 -5.73
N MET A 75 7.42 6.79 -5.31
CA MET A 75 7.39 8.06 -6.05
C MET A 75 7.99 7.93 -7.46
N LYS A 76 9.13 7.24 -7.60
CA LYS A 76 9.72 6.97 -8.92
C LYS A 76 8.83 6.10 -9.80
N ALA A 77 8.06 5.17 -9.22
CA ALA A 77 7.08 4.38 -9.96
C ALA A 77 5.93 5.27 -10.46
N PHE A 78 5.41 6.14 -9.59
CA PHE A 78 4.36 7.11 -9.95
C PHE A 78 4.82 8.04 -11.07
N GLU A 79 6.01 8.64 -10.98
CA GLU A 79 6.58 9.51 -12.03
C GLU A 79 6.70 8.82 -13.40
N ARG A 80 6.97 7.50 -13.41
CA ARG A 80 7.05 6.73 -14.67
C ARG A 80 5.66 6.44 -15.23
N LEU A 81 4.71 6.12 -14.35
CA LEU A 81 3.34 5.84 -14.73
C LEU A 81 2.64 7.10 -15.26
N SER A 82 2.80 8.26 -14.61
CA SER A 82 2.19 9.53 -15.02
C SER A 82 2.73 10.07 -16.34
N LYS A 83 3.94 9.68 -16.75
CA LYS A 83 4.48 9.98 -18.09
C LYS A 83 3.88 9.13 -19.21
N THR A 84 3.26 8.00 -18.86
CA THR A 84 2.79 6.98 -19.81
C THR A 84 1.27 6.93 -19.89
N TYR A 85 0.59 7.15 -18.77
CA TYR A 85 -0.84 7.03 -18.61
C TYR A 85 -1.44 8.35 -18.11
N ASP A 86 -2.74 8.54 -18.31
CA ASP A 86 -3.49 9.59 -17.61
C ASP A 86 -3.51 9.33 -16.10
N LEU A 87 -3.75 10.38 -15.32
CA LEU A 87 -3.63 10.33 -13.88
C LEU A 87 -4.49 9.23 -13.23
N PRO A 88 -5.78 9.02 -13.58
CA PRO A 88 -6.58 7.93 -13.00
C PRO A 88 -5.94 6.55 -13.22
N THR A 89 -5.57 6.23 -14.46
CA THR A 89 -4.94 4.95 -14.81
C THR A 89 -3.57 4.80 -14.14
N ALA A 90 -2.81 5.89 -14.01
CA ALA A 90 -1.52 5.89 -13.32
C ALA A 90 -1.69 5.55 -11.83
N LEU A 91 -2.71 6.11 -11.16
CA LEU A 91 -3.02 5.83 -9.75
C LEU A 91 -3.51 4.39 -9.53
N GLU A 92 -4.36 3.86 -10.40
CA GLU A 92 -4.78 2.45 -10.37
C GLU A 92 -3.61 1.48 -10.51
N LYS A 93 -2.71 1.75 -11.46
CA LYS A 93 -1.52 0.93 -11.67
C LYS A 93 -0.54 1.06 -10.51
N LEU A 94 -0.41 2.25 -9.93
CA LEU A 94 0.41 2.48 -8.75
C LEU A 94 -0.11 1.66 -7.56
N ALA A 95 -1.42 1.70 -7.30
CA ALA A 95 -2.06 0.94 -6.22
C ALA A 95 -1.76 -0.56 -6.33
N LEU A 96 -2.00 -1.17 -7.49
CA LEU A 96 -1.72 -2.59 -7.72
C LEU A 96 -0.22 -2.93 -7.55
N TRP A 97 0.65 -2.03 -8.01
CA TRP A 97 2.09 -2.23 -7.88
C TRP A 97 2.55 -2.12 -6.42
N VAL A 98 2.06 -1.13 -5.66
CA VAL A 98 2.36 -0.95 -4.23
C VAL A 98 1.92 -2.17 -3.43
N GLU A 99 0.72 -2.70 -3.67
CA GLU A 99 0.26 -3.94 -3.02
C GLU A 99 1.25 -5.11 -3.24
N ALA A 100 1.57 -5.39 -4.50
CA ALA A 100 2.45 -6.50 -4.85
C ALA A 100 3.85 -6.30 -4.25
N ASP A 101 4.33 -5.06 -4.30
CA ASP A 101 5.65 -4.68 -3.81
C ASP A 101 5.76 -4.77 -2.28
N HIS A 102 4.73 -4.33 -1.57
CA HIS A 102 4.63 -4.42 -0.11
C HIS A 102 4.51 -5.88 0.34
N ARG A 103 3.68 -6.70 -0.31
CA ARG A 103 3.66 -8.15 -0.04
C ARG A 103 5.06 -8.76 -0.22
N ASN A 104 5.77 -8.41 -1.28
CA ASN A 104 7.14 -8.87 -1.49
C ASN A 104 8.13 -8.30 -0.45
N TYR A 105 7.89 -7.10 0.08
CA TYR A 105 8.67 -6.51 1.15
C TYR A 105 8.52 -7.29 2.45
N VAL A 106 7.29 -7.67 2.81
CA VAL A 106 7.03 -8.51 3.98
C VAL A 106 7.72 -9.87 3.84
N LYS A 107 7.71 -10.48 2.65
CA LYS A 107 8.36 -11.78 2.39
C LYS A 107 9.89 -11.76 2.51
N ARG A 108 10.54 -10.67 2.10
CA ARG A 108 12.01 -10.58 2.07
C ARG A 108 12.62 -9.98 3.34
N THR A 109 11.81 -9.30 4.15
CA THR A 109 12.28 -8.65 5.38
C THR A 109 12.48 -9.67 6.49
N HIS A 110 13.58 -9.54 7.23
CA HIS A 110 13.88 -10.38 8.38
C HIS A 110 13.14 -9.83 9.60
N TRP A 111 12.04 -10.48 9.97
CA TRP A 111 11.26 -10.15 11.16
C TRP A 111 11.80 -10.85 12.41
N PRO A 112 11.59 -10.29 13.62
CA PRO A 112 11.77 -11.01 14.87
C PRO A 112 11.09 -12.38 14.85
N ARG A 113 11.87 -13.41 15.17
CA ARG A 113 11.50 -14.82 15.04
C ARG A 113 10.23 -15.17 15.82
N ASN A 114 9.57 -16.23 15.37
CA ASN A 114 8.48 -16.85 16.10
C ASN A 114 8.99 -17.62 17.32
N THR A 115 8.11 -17.90 18.28
CA THR A 115 8.43 -18.82 19.39
C THR A 115 8.63 -20.24 18.85
N LEU A 116 9.41 -21.08 19.55
CA LEU A 116 9.62 -22.47 19.15
C LEU A 116 8.30 -23.23 18.96
N GLU A 117 7.35 -23.05 19.88
CA GLU A 117 5.99 -23.60 19.78
C GLU A 117 5.29 -23.19 18.47
N THR A 118 5.38 -21.90 18.10
CA THR A 118 4.77 -21.41 16.85
C THR A 118 5.48 -22.00 15.64
N ILE A 119 6.81 -22.12 15.67
CA ILE A 119 7.59 -22.72 14.58
C ILE A 119 7.24 -24.20 14.41
N GLU A 120 7.11 -24.96 15.51
CA GLU A 120 6.71 -26.37 15.49
C GLU A 120 5.31 -26.56 14.94
N ARG A 121 4.34 -25.72 15.36
CA ARG A 121 2.96 -25.74 14.85
C ARG A 121 2.89 -25.42 13.35
N LYS A 122 3.66 -24.42 12.92
CA LYS A 122 3.63 -23.86 11.57
C LYS A 122 4.50 -24.63 10.57
N GLY A 123 5.56 -25.28 11.07
CA GLY A 123 6.63 -25.84 10.24
C GLY A 123 7.55 -24.80 9.57
N SER A 124 7.51 -23.52 9.98
CA SER A 124 8.30 -22.43 9.39
C SER A 124 8.73 -21.38 10.42
N ASP A 125 9.96 -20.90 10.28
CA ASP A 125 10.51 -19.78 11.07
C ASP A 125 10.27 -18.41 10.40
N GLN A 126 9.53 -18.34 9.28
CA GLN A 126 9.19 -17.06 8.65
C GLN A 126 7.97 -16.42 9.34
N PRO A 127 8.12 -15.29 10.04
CA PRO A 127 6.99 -14.61 10.67
C PRO A 127 6.08 -13.94 9.63
N LEU A 128 4.84 -13.62 10.01
CA LEU A 128 3.81 -12.96 9.16
C LEU A 128 3.32 -13.77 7.93
N ILE A 129 3.91 -14.93 7.66
CA ILE A 129 3.57 -15.78 6.52
C ILE A 129 3.08 -17.13 7.06
N ASP A 130 1.96 -17.12 7.80
CA ASP A 130 1.36 -18.35 8.35
C ASP A 130 0.67 -19.12 7.21
N GLU A 131 -0.65 -18.99 7.10
CA GLU A 131 -1.43 -19.39 5.92
C GLU A 131 -1.52 -18.25 4.89
N GLY A 132 -0.82 -17.14 5.15
CA GLY A 132 -0.79 -15.96 4.30
C GLY A 132 -1.96 -14.99 4.49
N PHE A 133 -2.79 -15.16 5.52
CA PHE A 133 -3.95 -14.28 5.76
C PHE A 133 -3.59 -12.79 5.83
N LEU A 134 -2.60 -12.42 6.63
CA LEU A 134 -2.17 -11.02 6.75
C LEU A 134 -1.63 -10.49 5.42
N ILE A 135 -0.66 -11.19 4.83
CA ILE A 135 0.00 -10.72 3.61
C ILE A 135 -0.98 -10.62 2.43
N ASN A 136 -1.93 -11.55 2.31
CA ASN A 136 -2.93 -11.53 1.26
C ASN A 136 -3.98 -10.43 1.48
N ALA A 137 -4.16 -9.96 2.71
CA ALA A 137 -5.07 -8.88 3.06
C ALA A 137 -4.46 -7.47 2.92
N ILE A 138 -3.17 -7.35 2.62
CA ILE A 138 -2.54 -6.06 2.31
C ILE A 138 -3.08 -5.58 0.95
N LEU A 139 -3.86 -4.50 0.97
CA LEU A 139 -4.53 -3.93 -0.20
C LEU A 139 -4.40 -2.41 -0.25
N CYS A 140 -4.44 -1.86 -1.46
CA CYS A 140 -4.61 -0.45 -1.73
C CYS A 140 -6.06 -0.20 -2.17
N ARG A 141 -6.68 0.84 -1.62
CA ARG A 141 -8.00 1.31 -2.04
C ARG A 141 -7.93 2.77 -2.43
N ILE A 142 -8.40 3.05 -3.63
CA ILE A 142 -8.63 4.41 -4.12
C ILE A 142 -9.96 4.88 -3.53
N LYS A 143 -9.93 5.99 -2.81
CA LYS A 143 -11.08 6.68 -2.25
C LYS A 143 -11.21 8.04 -2.91
N GLY A 144 -12.45 8.44 -3.14
CA GLY A 144 -12.76 9.72 -3.78
C GLY A 144 -12.76 9.63 -5.30
N GLY A 145 -13.88 10.08 -5.85
CA GLY A 145 -14.29 10.09 -7.25
C GLY A 145 -15.64 10.79 -7.31
#